data_AF-A0A5B2UJ78-F1
#
_entry.id   AF-A0A5B2UJ78-F1
#
_cell.length_a   1.000
_cell.length_b   1.000
_cell.length_c   1.000
_cell.angle_alpha   90.00
_cell.angle_beta   90.00
_cell.angle_gamma   90.00
#
_symmetry.space_group_name_H-M   'P 1'
#
loop_
_entity.id
_entity.type
_entity.pdbx_description
1 polymer ?
#
loop_
_entity_poly.entity_id
_entity_poly.type
_entity_poly.pdbx_seq_one_letter_code
_entity_poly.pdbx_strand_id
1 'polypeptide(L)'
;SSNIGEVVSIFLTAALGLPEALIPVQLLWVNLVTDGLPATALGFNPPDLDIMDKPPRKADEGLISGWLFFRYMAIGGYVGAATVGAASWWFMYSPYGPQMTYWQLTHHLQCISGGDEFKGVDCKVFTDPHPMTMALSVLVTIEMLNAMNSLSENQSLVTMP
;
A
#
# COMPACT_ATOMS: atom_id res chain seq x y z
N SER A 1 -9.88 1.67 -2.60
CA SER A 1 -9.22 0.51 -1.94
C SER A 1 -7.99 0.91 -1.13
N SER A 2 -7.43 2.11 -1.33
CA SER A 2 -6.20 2.61 -0.68
C SER A 2 -6.11 2.35 0.83
N ASN A 3 -7.10 2.80 1.60
CA ASN A 3 -7.07 2.68 3.07
C ASN A 3 -6.96 1.23 3.58
N ILE A 4 -7.50 0.23 2.86
CA ILE A 4 -7.37 -1.17 3.27
C ILE A 4 -5.90 -1.61 3.15
N GLY A 5 -5.23 -1.23 2.06
CA GLY A 5 -3.81 -1.52 1.85
C GLY A 5 -2.91 -0.86 2.89
N GLU A 6 -3.19 0.40 3.23
CA GLU A 6 -2.47 1.14 4.27
C GLU A 6 -2.64 0.52 5.67
N VAL A 7 -3.86 0.11 6.02
CA VAL A 7 -4.10 -0.56 7.30
C VAL A 7 -3.38 -1.91 7.35
N VAL A 8 -3.40 -2.68 6.25
CA VAL A 8 -2.68 -3.95 6.17
C VAL A 8 -1.17 -3.74 6.25
N SER A 9 -0.61 -2.69 5.63
CA SER A 9 0.83 -2.41 5.70
C SER A 9 1.28 -2.09 7.13
N ILE A 10 0.54 -1.23 7.84
CA ILE A 10 0.79 -0.89 9.24
C ILE A 10 0.66 -2.14 10.11
N PHE A 11 -0.41 -2.92 9.91
CA PHE A 11 -0.64 -4.15 10.65
C PHE A 11 0.48 -5.18 10.44
N LEU A 12 0.91 -5.42 9.20
CA LEU A 12 2.00 -6.35 8.89
C LEU A 12 3.33 -5.90 9.50
N THR A 13 3.64 -4.61 9.40
CA THR A 13 4.86 -4.04 9.97
C THR A 13 4.90 -4.25 11.49
N ALA A 14 3.80 -3.90 12.17
CA ALA A 14 3.69 -4.04 13.62
C ALA A 14 3.66 -5.52 14.07
N ALA A 15 2.92 -6.38 13.37
CA ALA A 15 2.79 -7.80 13.70
C ALA A 15 4.12 -8.56 13.54
N LEU A 16 4.94 -8.16 12.56
CA LEU A 16 6.25 -8.75 12.31
C LEU A 16 7.39 -8.08 13.09
N GLY A 17 7.14 -7.00 13.82
CA GLY A 17 8.18 -6.24 14.53
C GLY A 17 9.18 -5.53 13.61
N LEU A 18 8.78 -5.25 12.37
CA LEU A 18 9.61 -4.55 11.40
C LEU A 18 9.64 -3.04 11.72
N PRO A 19 10.70 -2.32 11.30
CA PRO A 19 10.74 -0.87 11.40
C PRO A 19 9.60 -0.24 10.58
N GLU A 20 9.09 0.91 11.02
CA GLU A 20 7.97 1.60 10.38
C GLU A 20 8.24 1.87 8.89
N ALA A 21 7.46 1.23 8.02
CA ALA A 21 7.60 1.41 6.57
C ALA A 21 7.03 2.75 6.08
N LEU A 22 6.00 3.27 6.75
CA LEU A 22 5.28 4.50 6.37
C LEU A 22 4.96 5.32 7.63
N ILE A 23 5.24 6.62 7.58
CA ILE A 23 4.95 7.56 8.67
C ILE A 23 3.53 8.13 8.48
N PRO A 24 2.77 8.43 9.55
CA PRO A 24 1.42 9.02 9.43
C PRO A 24 1.33 10.26 8.54
N VAL A 25 2.37 11.11 8.53
CA VAL A 25 2.42 12.30 7.66
C VAL A 25 2.46 11.93 6.17
N GLN A 26 3.14 10.85 5.81
CA GLN A 26 3.19 10.34 4.44
C GLN A 26 1.82 9.79 4.02
N LEU A 27 1.15 9.05 4.90
CA LEU A 27 -0.20 8.52 4.64
C LEU A 27 -1.23 9.63 4.48
N LEU A 28 -1.14 10.70 5.28
CA LEU A 28 -2.02 11.87 5.13
C LEU A 28 -1.81 12.54 3.77
N TRP A 29 -0.57 12.67 3.32
CA TRP A 29 -0.26 13.24 2.01
C TRP A 29 -0.79 12.38 0.87
N VAL A 30 -0.59 11.06 0.93
CA VAL A 30 -1.07 10.13 -0.10
C VAL A 30 -2.60 10.18 -0.19
N ASN A 31 -3.31 10.03 0.92
CA ASN A 31 -4.78 10.06 0.91
C ASN A 31 -5.36 11.40 0.46
N LEU A 32 -4.73 12.53 0.83
CA LEU A 32 -5.26 13.86 0.51
C LEU A 32 -4.93 14.28 -0.93
N VAL A 33 -3.68 14.13 -1.35
CA VAL A 33 -3.18 14.70 -2.59
C VAL A 33 -3.07 13.63 -3.67
N THR A 34 -2.34 12.55 -3.39
CA THR A 34 -2.05 11.51 -4.38
C THR A 34 -3.32 10.79 -4.82
N ASP A 35 -4.19 10.42 -3.88
CA ASP A 35 -5.44 9.72 -4.17
C ASP A 35 -6.60 10.69 -4.47
N GLY A 36 -6.54 11.90 -3.90
CA GLY A 36 -7.56 12.93 -4.13
C GLY A 36 -7.66 13.38 -5.59
N LEU A 37 -6.51 13.54 -6.27
CA LEU A 37 -6.50 13.96 -7.68
C LEU A 37 -7.12 12.89 -8.62
N PRO A 38 -6.73 11.60 -8.60
CA PRO A 38 -7.42 10.56 -9.36
C PRO A 38 -8.88 10.37 -8.94
N ALA A 39 -9.21 10.45 -7.64
CA ALA A 39 -10.60 10.31 -7.18
C ALA A 39 -11.51 11.40 -7.74
N THR A 40 -11.04 12.65 -7.79
CA THR A 40 -11.78 13.74 -8.44
C THR A 40 -11.85 13.58 -9.96
N ALA A 41 -10.79 13.07 -10.60
CA ALA A 41 -10.78 12.77 -12.03
C ALA A 41 -11.78 11.67 -12.40
N LEU A 42 -11.95 10.63 -11.57
CA LEU A 42 -12.95 9.57 -11.77
C LEU A 42 -14.39 10.10 -11.78
N GLY A 43 -14.65 11.26 -11.15
CA GLY A 43 -15.94 11.95 -11.21
C GLY A 43 -16.29 12.48 -12.62
N PHE A 44 -15.32 12.57 -13.53
CA PHE A 44 -15.51 12.96 -14.92
C PHE A 44 -15.61 11.77 -15.89
N ASN A 45 -15.69 10.53 -15.39
CA ASN A 45 -15.85 9.37 -16.25
C ASN A 45 -17.13 9.49 -17.11
N PRO A 46 -17.07 9.08 -18.39
CA PRO A 46 -18.25 9.04 -19.22
C PRO A 46 -19.29 8.09 -18.62
N PRO A 47 -20.60 8.41 -18.74
CA PRO A 47 -21.64 7.52 -18.26
C PRO A 47 -21.65 6.22 -19.08
N ASP A 48 -22.00 5.11 -18.42
CA ASP A 48 -22.20 3.84 -19.10
C ASP A 48 -23.30 3.94 -20.17
N LEU A 49 -23.05 3.34 -21.35
CA LEU A 49 -23.99 3.35 -22.48
C LEU A 49 -25.32 2.62 -22.15
N ASP A 50 -25.27 1.65 -21.23
CA ASP A 50 -26.40 0.82 -20.82
C ASP A 50 -27.08 1.33 -19.53
N ILE A 51 -26.73 2.53 -19.06
CA ILE A 51 -27.22 3.03 -17.76
C ILE A 51 -28.74 3.19 -17.71
N MET A 52 -29.36 3.54 -18.84
CA MET A 52 -30.81 3.73 -18.95
C MET A 52 -31.58 2.41 -19.10
N ASP A 53 -30.90 1.31 -19.43
CA ASP A 53 -31.50 -0.02 -19.54
C ASP A 53 -31.51 -0.76 -18.19
N LYS A 54 -30.75 -0.25 -17.21
CA LYS A 54 -30.68 -0.81 -15.84
C LYS A 54 -31.85 -0.29 -15.00
N PRO A 55 -32.52 -1.16 -14.21
CA PRO A 55 -33.56 -0.71 -13.28
C PRO A 55 -32.99 0.17 -12.17
N PRO A 56 -33.79 1.04 -11.53
CA PRO A 56 -33.34 1.85 -10.41
C PRO A 56 -32.74 1.01 -9.28
N ARG A 57 -31.58 1.43 -8.77
CA ARG A 57 -30.89 0.78 -7.65
C ARG A 57 -31.80 0.70 -6.43
N LYS A 58 -31.82 -0.45 -5.75
CA LYS A 58 -32.63 -0.61 -4.53
C LYS A 58 -31.98 0.12 -3.35
N ALA A 59 -32.79 0.68 -2.45
CA ALA A 59 -32.31 1.45 -1.30
C ALA A 59 -31.59 0.58 -0.25
N ASP A 60 -31.84 -0.73 -0.24
CA ASP A 60 -31.23 -1.73 0.65
C ASP A 60 -29.94 -2.35 0.08
N GLU A 61 -29.56 -2.00 -1.14
CA GLU A 61 -28.39 -2.57 -1.80
C GLU A 61 -27.10 -1.93 -1.29
N GLY A 62 -26.32 -2.71 -0.53
CA GLY A 62 -25.01 -2.30 -0.02
C GLY A 62 -24.05 -1.88 -1.14
N LEU A 63 -23.16 -0.92 -0.85
CA LEU A 63 -22.13 -0.47 -1.78
C LEU A 63 -21.08 -1.55 -2.11
N ILE A 64 -20.91 -2.52 -1.22
CA ILE A 64 -19.91 -3.57 -1.36
C ILE A 64 -20.63 -4.92 -1.33
N SER A 65 -20.65 -5.61 -2.47
CA SER A 65 -21.10 -6.99 -2.56
C SER A 65 -20.04 -7.95 -2.00
N GLY A 66 -20.42 -9.19 -1.65
CA GLY A 66 -19.46 -10.16 -1.11
C GLY A 66 -18.25 -10.43 -2.01
N TRP A 67 -18.46 -10.45 -3.34
CA TRP A 67 -17.38 -10.57 -4.31
C TRP A 67 -16.49 -9.34 -4.35
N LEU A 68 -17.10 -8.14 -4.38
CA LEU A 68 -16.36 -6.88 -4.40
C LEU A 68 -15.53 -6.69 -3.12
N PHE A 69 -16.05 -7.13 -1.97
CA PHE A 69 -15.32 -7.15 -0.70
C PHE A 69 -14.07 -8.02 -0.79
N PHE A 70 -14.19 -9.27 -1.27
CA PHE A 70 -13.06 -10.16 -1.43
C PHE A 70 -12.01 -9.60 -2.40
N ARG A 71 -12.45 -8.99 -3.51
CA ARG A 71 -11.57 -8.32 -4.47
C ARG A 71 -10.76 -7.21 -3.82
N TYR A 72 -11.39 -6.31 -3.06
CA TYR A 72 -10.66 -5.24 -2.37
C TYR A 72 -9.78 -5.75 -1.22
N MET A 73 -10.18 -6.83 -0.54
CA MET A 73 -9.33 -7.46 0.47
C MET A 73 -8.06 -8.06 -0.15
N ALA A 74 -8.17 -8.72 -1.30
CA ALA A 74 -7.01 -9.26 -2.03
C ALA A 74 -6.08 -8.13 -2.51
N ILE A 75 -6.62 -7.06 -3.08
CA ILE A 75 -5.84 -5.90 -3.54
C ILE A 75 -5.17 -5.20 -2.35
N GLY A 76 -5.90 -4.94 -1.26
CA GLY A 76 -5.34 -4.34 -0.04
C GLY A 76 -4.26 -5.21 0.60
N GLY A 77 -4.49 -6.53 0.66
CA GLY A 77 -3.48 -7.50 1.08
C GLY A 77 -2.20 -7.42 0.27
N TYR A 78 -2.33 -7.34 -1.06
CA TYR A 78 -1.21 -7.17 -1.98
C TYR A 78 -0.47 -5.85 -1.75
N VAL A 79 -1.17 -4.72 -1.65
CA VAL A 79 -0.55 -3.40 -1.40
C VAL A 79 0.21 -3.41 -0.07
N GLY A 80 -0.39 -3.96 0.98
CA GLY A 80 0.24 -4.04 2.29
C GLY A 80 1.50 -4.90 2.29
N ALA A 81 1.46 -6.07 1.66
CA ALA A 81 2.63 -6.93 1.54
C ALA A 81 3.72 -6.32 0.63
N ALA A 82 3.34 -5.66 -0.46
CA ALA A 82 4.27 -5.04 -1.39
C ALA A 82 5.02 -3.85 -0.77
N THR A 83 4.34 -3.00 -0.01
CA THR A 83 4.96 -1.84 0.68
C THR A 83 5.94 -2.28 1.76
N VAL A 84 5.54 -3.21 2.64
CA VAL A 84 6.41 -3.78 3.68
C VAL A 84 7.55 -4.59 3.07
N GLY A 85 7.26 -5.36 2.02
CA GLY A 85 8.25 -6.13 1.27
C GLY A 85 9.30 -5.25 0.61
N ALA A 86 8.92 -4.11 0.02
CA ALA A 86 9.84 -3.16 -0.60
C ALA A 86 10.77 -2.49 0.42
N ALA A 87 10.23 -2.09 1.59
CA ALA A 87 11.05 -1.58 2.69
C ALA A 87 12.04 -2.66 3.19
N SER A 88 11.54 -3.87 3.43
CA SER A 88 12.35 -5.00 3.92
C SER A 88 13.43 -5.41 2.90
N TRP A 89 13.11 -5.36 1.61
CA TRP A 89 14.04 -5.64 0.52
C TRP A 89 15.25 -4.71 0.55
N TRP A 90 15.04 -3.43 0.85
CA TRP A 90 16.13 -2.47 0.99
C TRP A 90 17.09 -2.86 2.13
N PHE A 91 16.56 -3.32 3.27
CA PHE A 91 17.39 -3.75 4.40
C PHE A 91 18.17 -5.05 4.16
N MET A 92 17.58 -6.01 3.44
CA MET A 92 18.12 -7.37 3.33
C MET A 92 18.95 -7.61 2.06
N TYR A 93 18.52 -7.07 0.91
CA TYR A 93 19.04 -7.48 -0.40
C TYR A 93 19.60 -6.33 -1.23
N SER A 94 19.36 -5.08 -0.84
CA SER A 94 19.88 -3.94 -1.61
C SER A 94 21.41 -3.87 -1.51
N PRO A 95 22.11 -3.62 -2.64
CA PRO A 95 23.55 -3.40 -2.63
C PRO A 95 23.96 -2.12 -1.89
N TYR A 96 23.04 -1.16 -1.75
CA TYR A 96 23.24 0.10 -1.01
C TYR A 96 22.78 0.02 0.45
N GLY A 97 22.17 -1.10 0.84
CA GLY A 97 21.65 -1.31 2.18
C GLY A 97 22.63 -2.05 3.09
N PRO A 98 22.31 -2.18 4.38
CA PRO A 98 23.14 -2.85 5.38
C PRO A 98 23.18 -4.39 5.27
N GLN A 99 22.44 -4.99 4.33
CA GLN A 99 22.37 -6.45 4.08
C GLN A 99 22.16 -7.28 5.36
N MET A 100 21.18 -6.87 6.16
CA MET A 100 20.88 -7.53 7.43
C MET A 100 20.05 -8.79 7.24
N THR A 101 20.12 -9.70 8.22
CA THR A 101 19.23 -10.86 8.29
C THR A 101 17.83 -10.43 8.73
N TYR A 102 16.82 -11.24 8.37
CA TYR A 102 15.43 -10.99 8.80
C TYR A 102 15.28 -10.94 10.33
N TRP A 103 16.07 -11.73 11.05
CA TRP A 103 16.03 -11.74 12.51
C TRP A 103 16.49 -10.41 13.11
N GLN A 104 17.60 -9.85 12.61
CA GLN A 104 18.09 -8.53 13.03
C GLN A 104 17.07 -7.42 12.71
N LEU A 105 16.37 -7.52 11.58
CA LEU A 105 15.37 -6.54 11.16
C LEU A 105 14.13 -6.54 12.07
N THR A 106 13.64 -7.72 12.44
CA THR A 106 12.47 -7.86 13.35
C THR A 106 12.80 -7.51 14.80
N HIS A 107 14.06 -7.63 15.20
CA HIS A 107 14.55 -7.28 16.55
C HIS A 107 15.27 -5.93 16.59
N HIS A 108 14.95 -5.01 15.68
CA HIS A 108 15.62 -3.71 15.53
C HIS A 108 15.67 -2.88 16.83
N LEU A 109 14.66 -2.97 17.71
CA LEU A 109 14.62 -2.28 19.00
C LEU A 109 15.78 -2.69 19.93
N GLN A 110 16.34 -3.88 19.76
CA GLN A 110 17.48 -4.37 20.55
C GLN A 110 18.81 -3.71 20.14
N CYS A 111 18.87 -3.03 18.99
CA CYS A 111 20.07 -2.33 18.53
C CYS A 111 20.53 -1.28 19.56
N ILE A 112 19.58 -0.55 20.17
CA ILE A 112 19.86 0.48 21.19
C ILE A 112 20.43 -0.15 22.48
N SER A 113 20.05 -1.40 22.77
CA SER A 113 20.51 -2.12 23.96
C SER A 113 21.93 -2.71 23.80
N GLY A 114 22.53 -2.60 22.62
CA GLY A 114 23.92 -3.00 22.38
C GLY A 114 24.15 -4.51 22.33
N GLY A 115 23.20 -5.28 21.79
CA GLY A 115 23.35 -6.72 21.62
C GLY A 115 24.51 -7.10 20.67
N ASP A 116 25.19 -8.21 20.95
CA ASP A 116 26.31 -8.72 20.15
C ASP A 116 25.94 -8.96 18.68
N GLU A 117 24.66 -9.24 18.41
CA GLU A 117 24.07 -9.46 17.08
C GLU A 117 24.07 -8.21 16.17
N PHE A 118 24.25 -7.01 16.72
CA PHE A 118 24.29 -5.74 15.96
C PHE A 118 25.71 -5.15 15.88
N LYS A 119 26.75 -5.93 16.23
CA LYS A 119 28.14 -5.47 16.13
C LYS A 119 28.50 -5.09 14.68
N GLY A 120 28.79 -3.81 14.46
CA GLY A 120 29.18 -3.28 13.15
C GLY A 120 28.04 -2.65 12.34
N VAL A 121 26.81 -2.62 12.88
CA VAL A 121 25.67 -1.92 12.29
C VAL A 121 25.41 -0.61 13.04
N ASP A 122 25.32 0.51 12.33
CA ASP A 122 24.88 1.78 12.94
C ASP A 122 23.35 1.76 13.09
N CYS A 123 22.84 1.86 14.32
CA CYS A 123 21.40 1.85 14.60
C CYS A 123 20.64 3.00 13.91
N LYS A 124 21.33 4.05 13.46
CA LYS A 124 20.71 5.12 12.63
C LYS A 124 20.14 4.62 11.31
N VAL A 125 20.57 3.45 10.83
CA VAL A 125 20.08 2.85 9.58
C VAL A 125 18.58 2.53 9.62
N PHE A 126 18.00 2.28 10.80
CA PHE A 126 16.56 2.01 10.94
C PHE A 126 15.70 3.28 10.82
N THR A 127 16.30 4.46 10.93
CA THR A 127 15.66 5.76 10.70
C THR A 127 15.97 6.35 9.33
N ASP A 128 16.61 5.58 8.46
CA ASP A 128 17.02 6.03 7.13
C ASP A 128 15.78 6.30 6.23
N PRO A 129 15.75 7.38 5.44
CA PRO A 129 14.62 7.70 4.57
C PRO A 129 14.47 6.78 3.34
N HIS A 130 15.51 6.07 2.90
CA HIS A 130 15.46 5.22 1.71
C HIS A 130 14.40 4.09 1.78
N PRO A 131 14.33 3.24 2.83
CA PRO A 131 13.32 2.20 2.92
C PRO A 131 11.88 2.76 2.93
N MET A 132 11.66 3.90 3.59
CA MET A 132 10.36 4.57 3.58
C MET A 132 10.01 5.12 2.19
N THR A 133 11.00 5.64 1.46
CA THR A 133 10.81 6.12 0.07
C THR A 133 10.48 4.96 -0.88
N MET A 134 11.10 3.80 -0.68
CA MET A 134 10.77 2.57 -1.42
C MET A 134 9.31 2.13 -1.14
N ALA A 135 8.89 2.11 0.13
CA ALA A 135 7.51 1.79 0.48
C ALA A 135 6.51 2.81 -0.10
N LEU A 136 6.79 4.11 0.02
CA LEU A 136 5.95 5.18 -0.51
C LEU A 136 5.82 5.12 -2.03
N SER A 137 6.93 4.94 -2.75
CA SER A 137 6.91 4.83 -4.21
C SER A 137 6.10 3.62 -4.69
N VAL A 138 6.20 2.47 -4.00
CA VAL A 138 5.37 1.30 -4.28
C VAL A 138 3.90 1.58 -4.01
N LEU A 139 3.56 2.25 -2.91
CA LEU A 139 2.18 2.62 -2.62
C LEU A 139 1.60 3.53 -3.71
N VAL A 140 2.28 4.64 -4.01
CA VAL A 140 1.84 5.61 -5.02
C VAL A 140 1.69 4.96 -6.40
N THR A 141 2.64 4.13 -6.82
CA THR A 141 2.57 3.45 -8.12
C THR A 141 1.38 2.48 -8.17
N ILE A 142 1.15 1.70 -7.12
CA ILE A 142 0.00 0.79 -7.06
C ILE A 142 -1.31 1.57 -7.04
N GLU A 143 -1.43 2.67 -6.30
CA GLU A 143 -2.67 3.46 -6.27
C GLU A 143 -2.97 4.12 -7.62
N MET A 144 -1.96 4.58 -8.36
CA MET A 144 -2.16 5.08 -9.73
C MET A 144 -2.64 3.98 -10.69
N LEU A 145 -2.11 2.76 -10.56
CA LEU A 145 -2.59 1.60 -11.31
C LEU A 145 -4.01 1.20 -10.90
N ASN A 146 -4.32 1.30 -9.61
CA ASN A 146 -5.62 0.98 -9.05
C ASN A 146 -6.69 2.00 -9.46
N ALA A 147 -6.32 3.27 -9.61
CA ALA A 147 -7.18 4.31 -10.16
C ALA A 147 -7.58 3.99 -11.61
N MET A 148 -6.66 3.48 -12.43
CA MET A 148 -7.00 2.98 -13.78
C MET A 148 -7.95 1.78 -13.72
N ASN A 149 -7.69 0.81 -12.84
CA ASN A 149 -8.62 -0.32 -12.62
C ASN A 149 -9.97 0.08 -12.03
N SER A 150 -10.10 1.33 -11.55
CA SER A 150 -11.36 1.88 -11.03
C SER A 150 -12.15 2.66 -12.09
N LEU A 151 -11.66 2.75 -13.34
CA LEU A 151 -12.39 3.36 -14.46
C LEU A 151 -13.66 2.58 -14.81
N SER A 152 -13.64 1.26 -14.66
CA SER A 152 -14.84 0.42 -14.78
C SER A 152 -14.85 -0.65 -13.70
N GLU A 153 -16.05 -0.97 -13.21
CA GLU A 153 -16.22 -2.01 -12.21
C GLU A 153 -15.98 -3.42 -12.78
N ASN A 154 -16.41 -3.66 -14.03
CA ASN A 154 -16.45 -4.99 -14.64
C ASN A 154 -15.79 -5.07 -16.03
N GLN A 155 -15.62 -3.95 -16.73
CA GLN A 155 -14.94 -3.97 -18.03
C GLN A 155 -13.43 -3.99 -17.83
N SER A 156 -12.75 -4.72 -18.72
CA SER A 156 -11.29 -4.73 -18.74
C SER A 156 -10.78 -3.43 -19.37
N LEU A 157 -9.57 -3.00 -18.98
CA LEU A 157 -8.89 -1.85 -19.60
C LEU A 157 -8.70 -2.01 -21.13
N VAL A 158 -8.62 -3.24 -21.62
CA VAL A 158 -8.50 -3.54 -23.06
C VAL A 158 -9.81 -3.33 -23.82
N THR A 159 -10.95 -3.38 -23.12
CA THR A 159 -12.29 -3.26 -23.71
C THR A 159 -12.87 -1.86 -23.59
N MET A 160 -12.27 -0.99 -22.75
CA MET A 160 -12.64 0.41 -22.65
C MET A 160 -11.93 1.20 -23.77
N PRO A 161 -12.68 1.87 -24.69
CA PRO A 161 -12.11 2.70 -25.74
C PRO A 161 -11.54 4.03 -25.23
#